data_AF-A0A8B8C5T2-F1
#
_entry.id   AF-A0A8B8C5T2-F1
#
_cell.length_a   1.000
_cell.length_b   1.000
_cell.length_c   1.000
_cell.angle_alpha   90.00
_cell.angle_beta   90.00
_cell.angle_gamma   90.00
#
_symmetry.space_group_name_H-M   'P 1'
#
loop_
_entity.id
_entity.type
_entity.pdbx_description
1 polymer ?
#
loop_
_entity_poly.entity_id
_entity_poly.type
_entity_poly.pdbx_seq_one_letter_code
_entity_poly.pdbx_strand_id
1 'polypeptide(L)'
;MHGDKCDEECGNNTYGVECKELCGNCSNGDTCNYVDGSCPYGCDVGVNGKTCDEACQSDRYGISCAKVCGQNCQGCNRFNGFCEFGCHPGWTGTFCEKRSK
;
A
#
# COMPACT_ATOMS: atom_id res chain seq x y z
N MET A 1 15.35 -3.48 -17.74
CA MET A 1 16.44 -4.00 -18.61
C MET A 1 16.47 -3.17 -19.88
N HIS A 2 17.60 -2.53 -20.17
CA HIS A 2 17.80 -1.74 -21.38
C HIS A 2 19.22 -1.94 -21.95
N GLY A 3 19.55 -1.23 -23.04
CA GLY A 3 20.84 -1.34 -23.72
C GLY A 3 20.86 -2.43 -24.80
N ASP A 4 21.87 -2.40 -25.67
CA ASP A 4 21.98 -3.26 -26.86
C ASP A 4 22.03 -4.77 -26.52
N LYS A 5 22.39 -5.11 -25.28
CA LYS A 5 22.46 -6.48 -24.77
C LYS A 5 21.44 -6.77 -23.66
N CYS A 6 20.54 -5.82 -23.38
CA CYS A 6 19.54 -5.92 -22.32
C CYS A 6 20.12 -6.21 -20.92
N ASP A 7 21.34 -5.79 -20.63
CA ASP A 7 22.08 -6.05 -19.39
C ASP A 7 22.15 -4.85 -18.44
N GLU A 8 21.60 -3.70 -18.83
CA GLU A 8 21.60 -2.48 -18.03
C GLU A 8 20.36 -2.39 -17.12
N GLU A 9 20.60 -2.07 -15.84
CA GLU A 9 19.56 -1.84 -14.83
C GLU A 9 18.75 -0.58 -15.13
N CYS A 10 17.47 -0.59 -14.76
CA CYS A 10 16.63 0.60 -14.92
C CYS A 10 16.96 1.66 -13.85
N GLY A 11 17.21 2.89 -14.29
CA GLY A 11 17.30 4.06 -13.41
C GLY A 11 15.96 4.76 -13.17
N ASN A 12 15.98 5.86 -12.41
CA ASN A 12 14.84 6.79 -12.24
C ASN A 12 13.53 6.14 -11.73
N ASN A 13 13.58 5.14 -10.83
CA ASN A 13 12.39 4.45 -10.32
C ASN A 13 11.54 3.82 -11.44
N THR A 14 12.18 3.18 -12.41
CA THR A 14 11.49 2.43 -13.46
C THR A 14 11.88 0.95 -13.45
N TYR A 15 11.07 0.11 -14.10
CA TYR A 15 11.31 -1.31 -14.24
C TYR A 15 10.80 -1.85 -15.59
N GLY A 16 11.08 -3.12 -15.86
CA GLY A 16 10.58 -3.84 -17.03
C GLY A 16 11.47 -3.68 -18.28
N VAL A 17 10.93 -4.14 -19.41
CA VAL A 17 11.62 -4.07 -20.71
C VAL A 17 11.66 -2.60 -21.17
N GLU A 18 12.85 -2.12 -21.54
CA GLU A 18 13.09 -0.72 -21.90
C GLU A 18 12.75 0.30 -20.79
N CYS A 19 12.56 -0.16 -19.55
CA CYS A 19 12.36 0.70 -18.37
C CYS A 19 11.16 1.66 -18.52
N LYS A 20 10.07 1.16 -19.11
CA LYS A 20 8.86 1.92 -19.39
C LYS A 20 7.86 1.94 -18.23
N GLU A 21 7.98 1.01 -17.30
CA GLU A 21 7.07 0.90 -16.16
C GLU A 21 7.62 1.68 -14.96
N LEU A 22 6.76 2.35 -14.20
CA LEU A 22 7.15 3.12 -13.01
C LEU A 22 7.02 2.27 -11.75
N CYS A 23 8.03 2.30 -10.88
CA CYS A 23 7.95 1.69 -9.55
C CYS A 23 6.79 2.30 -8.76
N GLY A 24 6.06 1.46 -8.02
CA GLY A 24 5.07 1.94 -7.05
C GLY A 24 5.69 2.41 -5.75
N ASN A 25 4.86 2.48 -4.70
CA ASN A 25 5.26 3.05 -3.41
C ASN A 25 5.89 1.97 -2.52
N CYS A 26 7.13 1.59 -2.83
CA CYS A 26 7.91 0.70 -1.98
C CYS A 26 8.20 1.36 -0.61
N SER A 27 8.19 0.56 0.45
CA SER A 27 8.55 1.04 1.79
C SER A 27 10.01 1.50 1.86
N ASN A 28 10.35 2.35 2.84
CA ASN A 28 11.70 2.87 3.12
C ASN A 28 12.35 3.70 2.00
N GLY A 29 11.59 4.07 0.96
CA GLY A 29 12.12 4.83 -0.17
C GLY A 29 13.06 4.02 -1.09
N ASP A 30 13.01 2.68 -0.97
CA ASP A 30 13.80 1.79 -1.82
C ASP A 30 13.29 1.77 -3.26
N THR A 31 14.21 1.61 -4.20
CA THR A 31 13.88 1.39 -5.61
C THR A 31 13.32 -0.02 -5.78
N CYS A 32 12.24 -0.16 -6.55
CA CYS A 32 11.67 -1.45 -6.87
C CYS A 32 12.63 -2.30 -7.71
N ASN A 33 12.40 -3.60 -7.77
CA ASN A 33 13.16 -4.51 -8.62
C ASN A 33 13.02 -4.08 -10.09
N TYR A 34 14.15 -3.73 -10.72
CA TYR A 34 14.17 -3.21 -12.10
C TYR A 34 13.73 -4.23 -13.18
N VAL A 35 13.60 -5.51 -12.84
CA VAL A 35 13.13 -6.57 -13.74
C VAL A 35 11.61 -6.68 -13.70
N ASP A 36 11.03 -6.80 -12.51
CA ASP A 36 9.62 -7.18 -12.33
C ASP A 36 8.78 -6.22 -11.48
N GLY A 37 9.37 -5.12 -11.05
CA GLY A 37 8.71 -4.05 -10.29
C GLY A 37 8.45 -4.38 -8.82
N SER A 38 8.88 -5.55 -8.33
CA SER A 38 8.59 -5.95 -6.95
C SER A 38 9.32 -5.10 -5.92
N CYS A 39 8.64 -4.81 -4.80
CA CYS A 39 9.25 -4.08 -3.69
C CYS A 39 9.87 -5.05 -2.66
N PRO A 40 11.20 -5.00 -2.43
CA PRO A 40 11.91 -6.00 -1.62
C PRO A 40 11.51 -6.01 -0.14
N TYR A 41 11.07 -4.87 0.39
CA TYR A 41 10.65 -4.72 1.80
C TYR A 41 9.13 -4.54 1.95
N GLY A 42 8.38 -4.75 0.87
CA GLY A 42 6.95 -4.53 0.81
C GLY A 42 6.58 -3.08 0.51
N CYS A 43 5.32 -2.76 0.77
CA CYS A 43 4.69 -1.51 0.36
C CYS A 43 4.56 -0.52 1.51
N ASP A 44 4.62 0.76 1.17
CA ASP A 44 4.37 1.84 2.11
C ASP A 44 2.91 1.87 2.61
N VAL A 45 2.60 2.79 3.52
CA VAL A 45 1.29 2.83 4.17
C VAL A 45 0.18 3.12 3.16
N GLY A 46 -0.91 2.35 3.23
CA GLY A 46 -2.07 2.56 2.38
C GLY A 46 -1.98 1.94 0.98
N VAL A 47 -0.90 1.24 0.63
CA VAL A 47 -0.79 0.49 -0.64
C VAL A 47 -0.38 -0.95 -0.41
N ASN A 48 -0.70 -1.82 -1.36
CA ASN A 48 -0.30 -3.23 -1.41
C ASN A 48 -0.06 -3.67 -2.87
N GLY A 49 0.04 -4.99 -3.06
CA GLY A 49 0.36 -5.60 -4.35
C GLY A 49 1.86 -5.89 -4.46
N LYS A 50 2.24 -6.63 -5.49
CA LYS A 50 3.65 -6.97 -5.75
C LYS A 50 4.48 -5.70 -6.02
N THR A 51 3.87 -4.76 -6.73
CA THR A 51 4.47 -3.52 -7.26
C THR A 51 4.09 -2.28 -6.44
N CYS A 52 3.28 -2.43 -5.37
CA CYS A 52 2.89 -1.34 -4.46
C CYS A 52 2.16 -0.16 -5.14
N ASP A 53 1.39 -0.48 -6.17
CA ASP A 53 0.55 0.40 -6.99
C ASP A 53 -0.95 0.22 -6.68
N GLU A 54 -1.33 -0.81 -5.94
CA GLU A 54 -2.70 -1.06 -5.53
C GLU A 54 -3.00 -0.33 -4.21
N ALA A 55 -4.15 0.36 -4.15
CA ALA A 55 -4.65 0.92 -2.91
C ALA A 55 -5.17 -0.18 -1.98
N CYS A 56 -5.04 0.00 -0.65
CA CYS A 56 -5.68 -0.92 0.29
C CYS A 56 -7.18 -1.06 0.01
N GLN A 57 -7.66 -2.30 0.13
CA GLN A 57 -9.08 -2.58 0.22
C GLN A 57 -9.72 -1.82 1.37
N SER A 58 -11.01 -1.49 1.25
CA SER A 58 -11.72 -0.62 2.20
C SER A 58 -11.78 -1.16 3.64
N ASP A 59 -11.46 -2.43 3.85
CA ASP A 59 -11.40 -3.12 5.14
C ASP A 59 -9.97 -3.28 5.67
N ARG A 60 -8.96 -2.68 5.03
CA ARG A 60 -7.55 -2.80 5.41
C ARG A 60 -6.81 -1.47 5.45
N TYR A 61 -5.77 -1.42 6.26
CA TYR A 61 -4.95 -0.22 6.42
C TYR A 61 -3.51 -0.50 6.86
N GLY A 62 -2.68 0.55 6.81
CA GLY A 62 -1.28 0.54 7.27
C GLY A 62 -0.30 0.03 6.22
N ILE A 63 0.93 -0.25 6.66
CA ILE A 63 2.02 -0.80 5.84
C ILE A 63 1.54 -2.09 5.16
N SER A 64 1.67 -2.14 3.83
CA SER A 64 1.25 -3.30 3.03
C SER A 64 -0.19 -3.76 3.30
N CYS A 65 -1.06 -2.86 3.78
CA CYS A 65 -2.44 -3.16 4.17
C CYS A 65 -2.57 -4.32 5.18
N ALA A 66 -1.55 -4.48 6.05
CA ALA A 66 -1.45 -5.61 6.96
C ALA A 66 -2.48 -5.60 8.10
N LYS A 67 -3.07 -4.44 8.42
CA LYS A 67 -4.07 -4.31 9.48
C LYS A 67 -5.48 -4.33 8.92
N VAL A 68 -6.42 -4.85 9.69
CA VAL A 68 -7.84 -4.95 9.33
C VAL A 68 -8.63 -3.88 10.08
N CYS A 69 -9.49 -3.17 9.36
CA CYS A 69 -10.38 -2.17 9.92
C CYS A 69 -11.42 -2.81 10.85
N GLY A 70 -11.84 -2.08 11.88
CA GLY A 70 -12.93 -2.53 12.74
C GLY A 70 -14.23 -2.69 11.93
N GLN A 71 -14.94 -3.80 12.11
CA GLN A 71 -16.24 -4.04 11.44
C GLN A 71 -17.30 -2.96 11.70
N ASN A 72 -17.11 -2.16 12.76
CA ASN A 72 -18.01 -1.10 13.18
C ASN A 72 -17.58 0.28 12.67
N CYS A 73 -16.52 0.33 11.87
CA CYS A 73 -15.91 1.54 11.35
C CYS A 73 -16.60 1.99 10.07
N GLN A 74 -17.03 3.25 10.01
CA GLN A 74 -17.55 3.86 8.78
C GLN A 74 -16.44 4.72 8.16
N GLY A 75 -16.01 4.36 6.94
CA GLY A 75 -14.92 5.06 6.24
C GLY A 75 -13.57 4.86 6.90
N CYS A 76 -13.08 3.62 6.94
CA CYS A 76 -11.75 3.34 7.46
C CYS A 76 -10.68 3.96 6.54
N ASN A 77 -9.83 4.80 7.10
CA ASN A 77 -8.73 5.41 6.39
C ASN A 77 -7.61 4.37 6.15
N ARG A 78 -7.31 4.10 4.88
CA ARG A 78 -6.26 3.14 4.45
C ARG A 78 -4.86 3.40 5.00
N PHE A 79 -4.54 4.64 5.38
CA PHE A 79 -3.20 5.00 5.86
C PHE A 79 -3.05 4.74 7.37
N ASN A 80 -4.02 5.17 8.17
CA ASN A 80 -3.91 5.16 9.64
C ASN A 80 -4.97 4.32 10.38
N GLY A 81 -6.00 3.83 9.67
CA GLY A 81 -7.10 3.01 10.20
C GLY A 81 -8.22 3.80 10.87
N PHE A 82 -8.14 5.13 10.92
CA PHE A 82 -9.14 5.97 11.55
C PHE A 82 -10.51 5.88 10.84
N CYS A 83 -11.59 5.89 11.61
CA CYS A 83 -12.95 5.87 11.07
C CYS A 83 -13.43 7.28 10.74
N GLU A 84 -13.20 7.73 9.50
CA GLU A 84 -13.44 9.11 9.06
C GLU A 84 -14.92 9.52 9.14
N PHE A 85 -15.84 8.57 9.01
CA PHE A 85 -17.28 8.80 9.12
C PHE A 85 -17.86 8.31 10.46
N GLY A 86 -17.00 8.02 11.45
CA GLY A 86 -17.40 7.57 12.78
C GLY A 86 -17.78 6.09 12.84
N CYS A 87 -18.60 5.73 13.83
CA CYS A 87 -18.91 4.34 14.16
C CYS A 87 -20.35 3.96 13.81
N HIS A 88 -20.57 2.68 13.51
CA HIS A 88 -21.92 2.12 13.45
C HIS A 88 -22.65 2.25 14.80
N PRO A 89 -24.00 2.30 14.81
CA PRO A 89 -24.78 2.49 16.03
C PRO A 89 -24.40 1.49 17.14
N GLY A 90 -24.24 2.00 18.36
CA GLY A 90 -23.83 1.19 19.52
C GLY A 90 -22.32 1.00 19.67
N TRP A 91 -21.50 1.68 18.86
CA TRP A 91 -20.04 1.65 18.95
C TRP A 91 -19.42 3.04 19.10
N THR A 92 -18.25 3.09 19.73
CA THR A 92 -17.47 4.29 20.02
C THR A 92 -15.97 3.97 20.07
N GLY A 93 -15.13 5.00 20.16
CA GLY A 93 -13.69 4.91 20.05
C GLY A 93 -13.18 5.31 18.67
N THR A 94 -11.87 5.58 18.58
CA THR A 94 -11.18 6.04 17.37
C THR A 94 -11.22 4.99 16.25
N PHE A 95 -11.27 3.71 16.61
CA PHE A 95 -11.33 2.57 15.70
C PHE A 95 -12.64 1.78 15.87
N CYS A 96 -13.64 2.39 16.53
CA CYS A 96 -14.92 1.78 16.82
C CYS A 96 -14.81 0.43 17.55
N GLU A 97 -13.84 0.35 18.46
CA GLU A 97 -13.46 -0.86 19.17
C GLU A 97 -14.24 -1.10 20.48
N LYS A 98 -15.03 -0.11 20.93
CA LYS A 98 -15.80 -0.17 22.17
C LYS A 98 -17.29 -0.09 21.91
N ARG A 99 -18.09 -0.84 22.67
CA ARG A 99 -19.54 -0.63 22.67
C ARG A 99 -19.91 0.62 23.46
N SER A 100 -20.80 1.42 22.89
CA SER A 100 -21.48 2.50 23.59
C SER A 100 -22.43 1.87 24.61
N LYS A 101 -22.28 2.28 25.88
CA LYS A 101 -23.18 1.88 26.96
C LYS A 101 -24.52 2.59 26.85
#